data_AF-A0A529SUK9-F1
#
_entry.id   AF-A0A529SUK9-F1
#
_cell.length_a   1.000
_cell.length_b   1.000
_cell.length_c   1.000
_cell.angle_alpha   90.00
_cell.angle_beta   90.00
_cell.angle_gamma   90.00
#
_symmetry.space_group_name_H-M   'P 1'
#
loop_
_entity.id
_entity.type
_entity.pdbx_description
1 polymer ?
#
loop_
_entity_poly.entity_id
_entity_poly.type
_entity_poly.pdbx_seq_one_letter_code
_entity_poly.pdbx_strand_id
1 'polypeptide(L)'
;VLVDGVDLAMVDLAWLRRQIGVVLQENVLFNRSIRENIALADPAMPMERVIAAASLAGAHDFILELPEGYDTIVGERGSSLSGGQRQRVAIARALITDPRILILDEATSALDYESERAIQQNMKRISAGRTVFVIAHRLSTVRHANRIITIEHGRIVEDGTHDDLIRSNGRYANLHYLQAGIHEVR
;
A
#
# COMPACT_ATOMS: atom_id res chain seq x y z
N VAL A 1 -0.47 -22.68 2.69
CA VAL A 1 -1.24 -21.41 2.71
C VAL A 1 -2.32 -21.55 1.67
N LEU A 2 -3.57 -21.16 1.96
CA LEU A 2 -4.70 -21.36 1.05
C LEU A 2 -5.22 -20.02 0.50
N VAL A 3 -5.68 -20.01 -0.75
CA VAL A 3 -6.49 -18.93 -1.34
C VAL A 3 -7.70 -19.58 -2.00
N ASP A 4 -8.89 -19.08 -1.68
CA ASP A 4 -10.18 -19.67 -2.10
C ASP A 4 -10.27 -21.19 -1.84
N GLY A 5 -9.65 -21.66 -0.75
CA GLY A 5 -9.59 -23.06 -0.35
C GLY A 5 -8.55 -23.92 -1.10
N VAL A 6 -7.81 -23.35 -2.05
CA VAL A 6 -6.78 -24.05 -2.83
C VAL A 6 -5.40 -23.81 -2.23
N ASP A 7 -4.60 -24.88 -2.08
CA ASP A 7 -3.20 -24.74 -1.66
C ASP A 7 -2.38 -24.04 -2.74
N LEU A 8 -1.70 -22.95 -2.36
CA LEU A 8 -0.84 -22.19 -3.25
C LEU A 8 0.29 -23.03 -3.86
N ALA A 9 0.71 -24.12 -3.20
CA ALA A 9 1.69 -25.06 -3.76
C ALA A 9 1.20 -25.78 -5.03
N MET A 10 -0.11 -25.79 -5.29
CA MET A 10 -0.74 -26.46 -6.42
C MET A 10 -1.06 -25.52 -7.59
N VAL A 11 -0.82 -24.21 -7.45
CA VAL A 11 -1.23 -23.19 -8.41
C VAL A 11 -0.05 -22.74 -9.26
N ASP A 12 -0.31 -22.41 -10.54
CA ASP A 12 0.69 -21.76 -11.40
C ASP A 12 1.14 -20.43 -10.79
N LEU A 13 2.46 -20.30 -10.57
CA LEU A 13 3.04 -19.13 -9.92
C LEU A 13 2.85 -17.85 -10.72
N ALA A 14 2.89 -17.92 -12.06
CA ALA A 14 2.73 -16.74 -12.90
C ALA A 14 1.29 -16.21 -12.84
N TRP A 15 0.30 -17.11 -12.88
CA TRP A 15 -1.11 -16.77 -12.68
C TRP A 15 -1.37 -16.20 -11.30
N LEU A 16 -0.86 -16.84 -10.24
CA LEU A 16 -1.02 -16.38 -8.87
C LEU A 16 -0.48 -14.97 -8.69
N ARG A 17 0.73 -14.70 -9.16
CA ARG A 17 1.36 -13.36 -9.07
C ARG A 17 0.59 -12.28 -9.81
N ARG A 18 -0.16 -12.60 -10.88
CA ARG A 18 -1.04 -11.63 -11.54
C ARG A 18 -2.28 -11.28 -10.71
N GLN A 19 -2.68 -12.14 -9.76
CA GLN A 19 -3.81 -11.84 -8.86
C GLN A 19 -3.40 -10.99 -7.66
N ILE A 20 -2.09 -10.82 -7.42
CA ILE A 20 -1.55 -10.19 -6.22
C ILE A 20 -0.77 -8.91 -6.60
N GLY A 21 -1.20 -7.78 -6.05
CA GLY A 21 -0.42 -6.55 -6.03
C GLY A 21 0.35 -6.46 -4.73
N VAL A 22 1.63 -6.09 -4.80
CA VAL A 22 2.48 -5.91 -3.61
C VAL A 22 3.14 -4.54 -3.68
N VAL A 23 3.06 -3.81 -2.56
CA VAL A 23 3.81 -2.57 -2.35
C VAL A 23 4.68 -2.79 -1.12
N LEU A 24 6.00 -2.73 -1.31
CA LEU A 24 6.96 -2.94 -0.24
C LEU A 24 7.30 -1.63 0.47
N GLN A 25 8.00 -1.72 1.61
CA GLN A 25 8.52 -0.55 2.31
C GLN A 25 9.57 0.18 1.44
N GLU A 26 10.45 -0.59 0.80
CA GLU A 26 11.43 -0.10 -0.17
C GLU A 26 11.04 -0.53 -1.58
N ASN A 27 10.58 0.42 -2.39
CA ASN A 27 10.24 0.16 -3.79
C ASN A 27 11.35 0.63 -4.72
N VAL A 28 11.68 -0.24 -5.68
CA VAL A 28 12.60 0.08 -6.77
C VAL A 28 11.81 0.52 -8.00
N LEU A 29 12.15 1.70 -8.50
CA LEU A 29 11.74 2.16 -9.83
C LEU A 29 12.85 1.86 -10.84
N PHE A 30 12.44 1.49 -12.04
CA PHE A 30 13.33 1.23 -13.16
C PHE A 30 13.72 2.55 -13.83
N ASN A 31 14.90 2.58 -14.43
CA ASN A 31 15.38 3.73 -15.22
C ASN A 31 14.59 3.86 -16.54
N ARG A 32 13.36 4.36 -16.45
CA ARG A 32 12.33 4.46 -17.49
C ARG A 32 11.40 5.63 -17.15
N SER A 33 10.46 5.97 -18.02
CA SER A 33 9.44 6.98 -17.70
C SER A 33 8.57 6.58 -16.49
N ILE A 34 7.92 7.55 -15.86
CA ILE A 34 6.91 7.28 -14.82
C ILE A 34 5.80 6.40 -15.39
N ARG A 35 5.33 6.70 -16.61
CA ARG A 35 4.33 5.88 -17.30
C ARG A 35 4.74 4.42 -17.37
N GLU A 36 5.94 4.12 -17.87
CA GLU A 36 6.44 2.75 -18.00
C GLU A 36 6.67 2.08 -16.64
N ASN A 37 7.03 2.86 -15.63
CA ASN A 37 7.15 2.35 -14.27
C ASN A 37 5.78 1.94 -13.71
N ILE A 38 4.71 2.69 -13.95
CA ILE A 38 3.36 2.32 -13.51
C ILE A 38 2.87 1.13 -14.36
N ALA A 39 2.96 1.22 -15.69
CA ALA A 39 2.52 0.22 -16.65
C ALA A 39 3.50 -0.96 -16.82
N LEU A 40 4.31 -1.27 -15.82
CA LEU A 40 5.38 -2.25 -15.93
C LEU A 40 4.89 -3.65 -16.37
N ALA A 41 3.68 -4.03 -15.94
CA ALA A 41 3.08 -5.32 -16.27
C ALA A 41 2.61 -5.42 -17.73
N ASP A 42 2.31 -4.29 -18.37
CA ASP A 42 1.87 -4.23 -19.76
C ASP A 42 2.26 -2.86 -20.37
N PRO A 43 3.33 -2.79 -21.17
CA PRO A 43 3.73 -1.54 -21.84
C PRO A 43 2.66 -0.96 -22.78
N ALA A 44 1.72 -1.77 -23.25
CA ALA A 44 0.61 -1.33 -24.08
C ALA A 44 -0.56 -0.75 -23.27
N MET A 45 -0.43 -0.65 -21.94
CA MET A 45 -1.49 -0.13 -21.08
C MET A 45 -1.95 1.27 -21.53
N PRO A 46 -3.26 1.47 -21.74
CA PRO A 46 -3.80 2.77 -22.12
C PRO A 46 -3.46 3.86 -21.12
N MET A 47 -3.21 5.07 -21.60
CA MET A 47 -2.79 6.18 -20.76
C MET A 47 -3.86 6.54 -19.72
N GLU A 48 -5.13 6.38 -20.07
CA GLU A 48 -6.28 6.62 -19.18
C GLU A 48 -6.23 5.68 -17.96
N ARG A 49 -5.79 4.43 -18.14
CA ARG A 49 -5.61 3.47 -17.04
C ARG A 49 -4.44 3.86 -16.14
N VAL A 50 -3.35 4.34 -16.75
CA VAL A 50 -2.17 4.85 -16.01
C VAL A 50 -2.56 6.06 -15.16
N ILE A 51 -3.29 7.01 -15.73
CA ILE A 51 -3.79 8.20 -15.02
C ILE A 51 -4.74 7.80 -13.88
N ALA A 52 -5.67 6.87 -14.13
CA ALA A 52 -6.61 6.40 -13.12
C ALA A 52 -5.88 5.74 -11.92
N ALA A 53 -4.91 4.87 -12.19
CA ALA A 53 -4.09 4.23 -11.15
C ALA A 53 -3.25 5.25 -10.37
N ALA A 54 -2.60 6.19 -11.07
CA ALA A 54 -1.83 7.26 -10.46
C ALA A 54 -2.72 8.16 -9.59
N SER A 55 -3.91 8.53 -10.05
CA SER A 55 -4.85 9.35 -9.28
C SER A 55 -5.31 8.63 -8.02
N LEU A 56 -5.61 7.33 -8.12
CA LEU A 56 -6.01 6.52 -6.97
C LEU A 56 -4.88 6.40 -5.94
N ALA A 57 -3.63 6.36 -6.40
CA ALA A 57 -2.43 6.38 -5.55
C ALA A 57 -2.04 7.77 -5.03
N GLY A 58 -2.79 8.82 -5.38
CA GLY A 58 -2.45 10.21 -5.05
C GLY A 58 -1.18 10.71 -5.75
N ALA A 59 -0.78 10.07 -6.85
CA ALA A 59 0.44 10.38 -7.60
C ALA A 59 0.22 11.39 -8.72
N HIS A 60 -1.00 11.52 -9.23
CA HIS A 60 -1.29 12.27 -10.45
C HIS A 60 -0.80 13.73 -10.40
N ASP A 61 -1.13 14.46 -9.33
CA ASP A 61 -0.86 15.89 -9.24
C ASP A 61 0.64 16.19 -9.28
N PHE A 62 1.44 15.49 -8.47
CA PHE A 62 2.90 15.71 -8.49
C PHE A 62 3.53 15.26 -9.81
N ILE A 63 2.97 14.24 -10.47
CA ILE A 63 3.48 13.81 -11.78
C ILE A 63 3.31 14.94 -12.78
N LEU A 64 2.18 15.65 -12.78
CA LEU A 64 1.94 16.79 -13.67
C LEU A 64 2.81 18.01 -13.37
N GLU A 65 3.36 18.13 -12.16
CA GLU A 65 4.31 19.17 -11.79
C GLU A 65 5.73 18.91 -12.32
N LEU A 66 6.02 17.68 -12.78
CA LEU A 66 7.32 17.35 -13.37
C LEU A 66 7.44 17.92 -14.79
N PRO A 67 8.66 18.27 -15.24
CA PRO A 67 8.87 18.92 -16.54
C PRO A 67 8.28 18.19 -17.75
N GLU A 68 8.31 16.86 -17.73
CA GLU A 68 7.80 16.00 -18.81
C GLU A 68 6.58 15.17 -18.37
N GLY A 69 5.96 15.53 -17.25
CA GLY A 69 4.80 14.82 -16.74
C GLY A 69 5.05 13.32 -16.55
N TYR A 70 4.17 12.50 -17.11
CA TYR A 70 4.28 11.04 -17.11
C TYR A 70 5.45 10.47 -17.93
N ASP A 71 5.97 11.25 -18.89
CA ASP A 71 7.10 10.84 -19.72
C ASP A 71 8.45 11.12 -19.03
N THR A 72 8.44 11.83 -17.90
CA THR A 72 9.63 12.08 -17.07
C THR A 72 10.36 10.78 -16.75
N ILE A 73 11.62 10.68 -17.16
CA ILE A 73 12.47 9.54 -16.84
C ILE A 73 12.85 9.57 -15.36
N VAL A 74 12.47 8.52 -14.63
CA VAL A 74 12.93 8.30 -13.27
C VAL A 74 14.32 7.69 -13.37
N GLY A 75 15.35 8.38 -12.88
CA GLY A 75 16.75 7.92 -12.96
C GLY A 75 16.99 6.58 -12.23
N GLU A 76 18.25 6.15 -12.12
CA GLU A 76 18.56 4.86 -11.46
C GLU A 76 17.95 4.77 -10.05
N ARG A 77 17.14 3.72 -9.81
CA ARG A 77 16.36 3.51 -8.58
C ARG A 77 15.39 4.65 -8.20
N GLY A 78 15.04 5.52 -9.15
CA GLY A 78 14.14 6.66 -8.93
C GLY A 78 14.77 7.77 -8.10
N SER A 79 16.08 7.98 -8.23
CA SER A 79 16.84 9.01 -7.50
C SER A 79 16.33 10.45 -7.68
N SER A 80 15.62 10.72 -8.78
CA SER A 80 15.01 12.03 -9.06
C SER A 80 13.70 12.30 -8.29
N LEU A 81 13.14 11.30 -7.60
CA LEU A 81 11.91 11.43 -6.83
C LEU A 81 12.19 11.41 -5.32
N SER A 82 11.33 12.05 -4.53
CA SER A 82 11.31 11.86 -3.08
C SER A 82 10.88 10.44 -2.71
N GLY A 83 11.15 10.01 -1.47
CA GLY A 83 10.72 8.70 -0.97
C GLY A 83 9.20 8.50 -1.11
N GLY A 84 8.42 9.51 -0.71
CA GLY A 84 6.97 9.46 -0.83
C GLY A 84 6.45 9.48 -2.27
N GLN A 85 7.12 10.19 -3.19
CA GLN A 85 6.79 10.14 -4.62
C GLN A 85 7.05 8.75 -5.21
N ARG A 86 8.22 8.14 -4.93
CA ARG A 86 8.52 6.76 -5.36
C ARG A 86 7.48 5.78 -4.85
N GLN A 87 7.06 5.94 -3.60
CA GLN A 87 6.06 5.10 -2.97
C GLN A 87 4.70 5.20 -3.66
N ARG A 88 4.24 6.41 -3.98
CA ARG A 88 2.99 6.64 -4.72
C ARG A 88 3.02 6.04 -6.13
N VAL A 89 4.17 6.10 -6.82
CA VAL A 89 4.35 5.41 -8.12
C VAL A 89 4.27 3.89 -7.95
N ALA A 90 4.86 3.33 -6.88
CA ALA A 90 4.80 1.90 -6.61
C ALA A 90 3.38 1.43 -6.27
N ILE A 91 2.61 2.22 -5.51
CA ILE A 91 1.19 1.97 -5.25
C ILE A 91 0.42 1.98 -6.58
N ALA A 92 0.63 2.99 -7.43
CA ALA A 92 -0.01 3.04 -8.75
C ALA A 92 0.33 1.81 -9.61
N ARG A 93 1.59 1.36 -9.61
CA ARG A 93 2.05 0.14 -10.28
C ARG A 93 1.32 -1.11 -9.77
N ALA A 94 1.14 -1.24 -8.45
CA ALA A 94 0.42 -2.38 -7.88
C ALA A 94 -1.07 -2.36 -8.22
N LEU A 95 -1.67 -1.17 -8.35
CA LEU A 95 -3.10 -0.99 -8.62
C LEU A 95 -3.46 -1.16 -10.10
N ILE A 96 -2.54 -0.89 -11.03
CA ILE A 96 -2.88 -0.86 -12.48
C ILE A 96 -3.33 -2.22 -13.02
N THR A 97 -2.81 -3.30 -12.44
CA THR A 97 -3.16 -4.69 -12.77
C THR A 97 -4.50 -5.12 -12.19
N ASP A 98 -5.17 -4.26 -11.43
CA ASP A 98 -6.43 -4.52 -10.75
C ASP A 98 -6.41 -5.84 -9.94
N PRO A 99 -5.47 -6.00 -8.99
CA PRO A 99 -5.27 -7.25 -8.30
C PRO A 99 -6.44 -7.59 -7.37
N ARG A 100 -6.74 -8.88 -7.23
CA ARG A 100 -7.75 -9.37 -6.27
C ARG A 100 -7.26 -9.29 -4.83
N ILE A 101 -5.95 -9.49 -4.64
CA ILE A 101 -5.29 -9.40 -3.34
C ILE A 101 -4.26 -8.27 -3.42
N LEU A 102 -4.34 -7.31 -2.51
CA LEU A 102 -3.37 -6.23 -2.39
C LEU A 102 -2.64 -6.34 -1.06
N ILE A 103 -1.31 -6.30 -1.09
CA ILE A 103 -0.46 -6.33 0.10
C ILE A 103 0.29 -5.01 0.17
N LEU A 104 0.04 -4.26 1.24
CA LEU A 104 0.71 -3.01 1.55
C LEU A 104 1.63 -3.25 2.75
N ASP A 105 2.92 -3.39 2.48
CA ASP A 105 3.95 -3.64 3.49
C ASP A 105 4.64 -2.32 3.86
N GLU A 106 4.22 -1.75 4.98
CA GLU A 106 4.66 -0.43 5.48
C GLU A 106 4.62 0.68 4.42
N ALA A 107 3.65 0.55 3.51
CA ALA A 107 3.67 1.28 2.26
C ALA A 107 3.40 2.79 2.42
N THR A 108 3.07 3.27 3.61
CA THR A 108 2.83 4.69 3.90
C THR A 108 3.89 5.31 4.81
N SER A 109 4.88 4.54 5.25
CA SER A 109 5.91 4.99 6.21
C SER A 109 6.77 6.15 5.69
N ALA A 110 7.06 6.17 4.38
CA ALA A 110 7.87 7.18 3.71
C ALA A 110 7.07 8.40 3.21
N LEU A 111 5.76 8.47 3.49
CA LEU A 111 4.90 9.56 3.06
C LEU A 111 4.86 10.69 4.10
N ASP A 112 4.81 11.92 3.59
CA ASP A 112 4.39 13.08 4.37
C ASP A 112 2.89 13.00 4.74
N TYR A 113 2.45 13.87 5.65
CA TYR A 113 1.09 13.86 6.19
C TYR A 113 0.02 14.07 5.12
N GLU A 114 0.26 14.96 4.15
CA GLU A 114 -0.71 15.26 3.10
C GLU A 114 -0.87 14.09 2.13
N SER A 115 0.24 13.49 1.72
CA SER A 115 0.27 12.30 0.86
C SER A 115 -0.34 11.09 1.55
N GLU A 116 -0.04 10.87 2.84
CA GLU A 116 -0.66 9.81 3.64
C GLU A 116 -2.18 10.00 3.73
N ARG A 117 -2.64 11.24 3.98
CA ARG A 117 -4.07 11.56 4.04
C ARG A 117 -4.77 11.31 2.71
N ALA A 118 -4.17 11.68 1.58
CA ALA A 118 -4.72 11.42 0.26
C ALA A 118 -4.88 9.91 0.01
N ILE A 119 -3.87 9.11 0.36
CA ILE A 119 -3.95 7.65 0.25
C ILE A 119 -5.03 7.10 1.18
N GLN A 120 -5.10 7.54 2.43
CA GLN A 120 -6.13 7.12 3.38
C GLN A 120 -7.55 7.42 2.90
N GLN A 121 -7.78 8.58 2.29
CA GLN A 121 -9.07 8.92 1.68
C GLN A 121 -9.41 7.98 0.51
N ASN A 122 -8.41 7.60 -0.26
CA ASN A 122 -8.55 6.66 -1.37
C ASN A 122 -8.58 5.19 -0.92
N MET A 123 -8.16 4.84 0.30
CA MET A 123 -8.10 3.45 0.77
C MET A 123 -9.45 2.75 0.66
N LYS A 124 -10.56 3.45 0.92
CA LYS A 124 -11.90 2.86 0.74
C LYS A 124 -12.15 2.42 -0.72
N ARG A 125 -11.68 3.20 -1.70
CA ARG A 125 -11.79 2.89 -3.13
C ARG A 125 -10.78 1.82 -3.56
N ILE A 126 -9.57 1.88 -3.03
CA ILE A 126 -8.52 0.88 -3.24
C ILE A 126 -8.99 -0.49 -2.72
N SER A 127 -9.62 -0.55 -1.56
CA SER A 127 -10.08 -1.82 -0.96
C SER A 127 -11.39 -2.34 -1.54
N ALA A 128 -12.15 -1.52 -2.28
CA ALA A 128 -13.42 -1.93 -2.83
C ALA A 128 -13.25 -3.12 -3.80
N GLY A 129 -13.87 -4.26 -3.47
CA GLY A 129 -13.81 -5.47 -4.28
C GLY A 129 -12.49 -6.25 -4.18
N ARG A 130 -11.62 -5.94 -3.21
CA ARG A 130 -10.30 -6.58 -3.04
C ARG A 130 -10.12 -7.10 -1.61
N THR A 131 -9.33 -8.15 -1.46
CA THR A 131 -8.75 -8.54 -0.17
C THR A 131 -7.49 -7.71 0.03
N VAL A 132 -7.47 -6.82 1.03
CA VAL A 132 -6.32 -5.95 1.28
C VAL A 132 -5.66 -6.30 2.61
N PHE A 133 -4.37 -6.63 2.56
CA PHE A 133 -3.51 -6.76 3.73
C PHE A 133 -2.71 -5.47 3.90
N VAL A 134 -2.77 -4.89 5.10
CA VAL A 134 -1.98 -3.71 5.46
C VAL A 134 -1.12 -4.09 6.65
N ILE A 135 0.19 -4.07 6.44
CA ILE A 135 1.20 -4.22 7.49
C ILE A 135 1.66 -2.80 7.80
N ALA A 136 1.45 -2.36 9.02
CA ALA A 136 1.70 -0.97 9.39
C ALA A 136 2.42 -0.86 10.73
N HIS A 137 3.43 0.02 10.76
CA HIS A 137 3.97 0.54 12.00
C HIS A 137 3.12 1.65 12.60
N ARG A 138 2.33 2.38 11.79
CA ARG A 138 1.42 3.43 12.26
C ARG A 138 0.02 2.86 12.45
N LEU A 139 -0.50 2.93 13.67
CA LEU A 139 -1.82 2.38 13.98
C LEU A 139 -2.97 3.19 13.39
N SER A 140 -2.75 4.48 13.11
CA SER A 140 -3.68 5.32 12.36
C SER A 140 -4.03 4.73 10.99
N THR A 141 -3.07 4.07 10.33
CA THR A 141 -3.22 3.48 8.99
C THR A 141 -4.19 2.29 8.98
N VAL A 142 -4.27 1.54 10.09
CA VAL A 142 -5.11 0.32 10.20
C VAL A 142 -6.41 0.55 10.97
N ARG A 143 -6.64 1.75 11.50
CA ARG A 143 -7.82 2.09 12.31
C ARG A 143 -9.14 1.73 11.64
N HIS A 144 -9.22 1.89 10.32
CA HIS A 144 -10.44 1.65 9.54
C HIS A 144 -10.51 0.24 8.93
N ALA A 145 -9.59 -0.66 9.28
CA ALA A 145 -9.60 -2.04 8.81
C ALA A 145 -10.82 -2.80 9.35
N ASN A 146 -11.37 -3.71 8.55
CA ASN A 146 -12.48 -4.56 8.97
C ASN A 146 -12.06 -5.58 10.05
N ARG A 147 -10.77 -5.92 10.08
CA ARG A 147 -10.15 -6.86 11.01
C ARG A 147 -8.69 -6.47 11.20
N ILE A 148 -8.24 -6.45 12.44
CA ILE A 148 -6.87 -6.16 12.84
C ILE A 148 -6.35 -7.39 13.58
N ILE A 149 -5.14 -7.80 13.23
CA ILE A 149 -4.46 -8.96 13.82
C ILE A 149 -3.16 -8.47 14.43
N THR A 150 -2.98 -8.67 15.74
CA THR A 150 -1.73 -8.37 16.44
C THR A 150 -0.88 -9.64 16.49
N ILE A 151 0.37 -9.53 16.04
CA ILE A 151 1.35 -10.63 16.05
C ILE A 151 2.46 -10.31 17.03
N GLU A 152 2.81 -11.28 17.88
CA GLU A 152 3.93 -11.20 18.82
C GLU A 152 4.65 -12.55 18.87
N HIS A 153 5.99 -12.53 18.77
CA HIS A 153 6.82 -13.74 18.73
C HIS A 153 6.35 -14.81 17.72
N GLY A 154 5.89 -14.36 16.54
CA GLY A 154 5.43 -15.24 15.46
C GLY A 154 4.06 -15.89 15.70
N ARG A 155 3.27 -15.41 16.68
CA ARG A 155 1.92 -15.90 16.99
C ARG A 155 0.91 -14.76 16.96
N ILE A 156 -0.31 -15.09 16.56
CA ILE A 156 -1.45 -14.18 16.71
C ILE A 156 -1.79 -14.10 18.19
N VAL A 157 -1.71 -12.91 18.77
CA VAL A 157 -2.05 -12.66 20.17
C VAL A 157 -3.40 -11.96 20.32
N GLU A 158 -3.85 -11.22 19.30
CA GLU A 158 -5.12 -10.52 19.30
C GLU A 158 -5.71 -10.48 17.89
N ASP A 159 -7.05 -10.48 17.81
CA ASP A 159 -7.82 -10.49 16.57
C ASP A 159 -9.17 -9.81 16.80
N GLY A 160 -9.44 -8.71 16.11
CA GLY A 160 -10.69 -7.97 16.29
C GLY A 160 -10.76 -6.68 15.50
N THR A 161 -11.81 -5.90 15.73
CA THR A 161 -11.89 -4.52 15.20
C THR A 161 -11.05 -3.57 16.05
N HIS A 162 -10.78 -2.36 15.55
CA HIS A 162 -10.12 -1.32 16.34
C HIS A 162 -10.80 -1.11 17.70
N ASP A 163 -12.13 -0.97 17.72
CA ASP A 163 -12.86 -0.69 18.95
C ASP A 163 -12.87 -1.88 19.93
N ASP A 164 -12.85 -3.12 19.43
CA ASP A 164 -12.71 -4.31 20.28
C ASP A 164 -11.31 -4.37 20.92
N LEU A 165 -10.28 -4.12 20.12
CA LEU A 165 -8.88 -4.20 20.55
C LEU A 165 -8.44 -3.04 21.45
N ILE A 166 -9.06 -1.86 21.32
CA ILE A 166 -8.88 -0.78 22.30
C ILE A 166 -9.53 -1.15 23.64
N ARG A 167 -10.74 -1.72 23.62
CA ARG A 167 -11.46 -2.12 24.84
C ARG A 167 -10.82 -3.28 25.58
N SER A 168 -10.11 -4.18 24.88
CA SER A 168 -9.40 -5.30 25.52
C SER A 168 -8.24 -4.83 26.41
N ASN A 169 -7.78 -3.58 26.24
CA ASN A 169 -6.60 -3.01 26.89
C ASN A 169 -5.33 -3.89 26.75
N GLY A 170 -5.25 -4.65 25.66
CA GLY A 170 -4.16 -5.57 25.38
C GLY A 170 -3.01 -4.92 24.60
N ARG A 171 -2.29 -5.70 23.80
CA ARG A 171 -1.06 -5.26 23.12
C ARG A 171 -1.34 -4.13 22.13
N TYR A 172 -2.40 -4.25 21.34
CA TYR A 172 -2.84 -3.25 20.39
C TYR A 172 -3.15 -1.90 21.08
N ALA A 173 -3.93 -1.92 22.15
CA ALA A 173 -4.28 -0.71 22.91
C ALA A 173 -3.04 -0.01 23.47
N ASN A 174 -2.11 -0.77 24.06
CA ASN A 174 -0.85 -0.24 24.57
C ASN A 174 -0.02 0.44 23.47
N LEU A 175 0.12 -0.21 22.30
CA LEU A 175 0.81 0.39 21.16
C LEU A 175 0.10 1.66 20.66
N HIS A 176 -1.24 1.67 20.68
CA HIS A 176 -2.05 2.83 20.29
C HIS A 176 -1.79 4.03 21.20
N TYR A 177 -1.82 3.86 22.51
CA TYR A 177 -1.56 4.95 23.46
C TYR A 177 -0.14 5.50 23.35
N LEU A 178 0.85 4.61 23.20
CA LEU A 178 2.25 4.99 22.99
C LEU A 178 2.42 5.86 21.73
N GLN A 179 1.80 5.47 20.61
CA GLN A 179 1.88 6.22 19.35
C GLN A 179 1.07 7.52 19.35
N ALA A 180 -0.03 7.58 20.10
CA ALA A 180 -0.84 8.77 20.24
C ALA A 180 -0.20 9.83 21.16
N GLY A 181 0.94 9.51 21.80
CA GLY A 181 1.56 10.38 22.80
C GLY A 181 0.71 10.53 24.07
N ILE A 182 -0.30 9.67 24.26
CA ILE A 182 -1.15 9.64 25.44
C ILE A 182 -0.40 8.83 26.49
N HIS A 183 0.47 9.50 27.23
CA HIS A 183 0.95 8.95 28.50
C HIS A 183 -0.22 8.94 29.47
N GLU A 184 -0.68 7.75 29.87
CA GLU A 184 -1.40 7.62 31.14
C GLU A 184 -0.41 8.02 32.24
N VAL A 185 -0.60 9.22 32.78
CA VAL A 185 -0.11 9.56 34.11
C VAL A 185 -0.88 8.64 35.06
N ARG A 186 -0.23 7.55 35.47
CA ARG A 186 -0.67 6.74 36.61
C ARG A 186 -0.65 7.55 37.89
#